data_AF-A0A1I7K9W9-F1
#
_entry.id   AF-A0A1I7K9W9-F1
#
_cell.length_a   1.000
_cell.length_b   1.000
_cell.length_c   1.000
_cell.angle_alpha   90.00
_cell.angle_beta   90.00
_cell.angle_gamma   90.00
#
_symmetry.space_group_name_H-M   'P 1'
#
loop_
_entity.id
_entity.type
_entity.pdbx_description
1 polymer ?
#
loop_
_entity_poly.entity_id
_entity_poly.type
_entity_poly.pdbx_seq_one_letter_code
_entity_poly.pdbx_strand_id
1 'polypeptide(L)'
;MGTNYFAVRDGTEANAVQHHIGKSSAGWPFCFRAYGDLGVHDWPTWRRYLSRPGIRIVSEYRDQLTVEGLEYRVTGAREHWQAVQVEDAMKDPDLRLTLCADTHNLPTTRIT
;
A
#
# COMPACT_ATOMS: atom_id res chain seq x y z
N MET A 1 -15.35 -8.44 0.42
CA MET A 1 -15.56 -7.37 -0.58
C MET A 1 -14.24 -6.63 -0.75
N GLY A 2 -13.87 -6.26 -1.98
CA GLY A 2 -12.67 -5.46 -2.24
C GLY A 2 -13.03 -4.24 -3.08
N THR A 3 -12.19 -3.23 -3.04
CA THR A 3 -12.39 -1.95 -3.72
C THR A 3 -11.19 -1.67 -4.62
N ASN A 4 -11.43 -1.45 -5.90
CA ASN A 4 -10.42 -1.01 -6.87
C ASN A 4 -10.29 0.52 -6.87
N TYR A 5 -9.07 1.01 -7.04
CA TYR A 5 -8.75 2.45 -7.05
C TYR A 5 -8.01 2.82 -8.33
N PHE A 6 -8.30 4.02 -8.85
CA PHE A 6 -7.78 4.50 -10.12
C PHE A 6 -7.28 5.94 -10.02
N ALA A 7 -6.21 6.23 -10.74
CA ALA A 7 -5.70 7.56 -10.98
C ALA A 7 -6.27 8.03 -12.32
N VAL A 8 -6.97 9.16 -12.31
CA VAL A 8 -7.59 9.76 -13.49
C VAL A 8 -6.90 11.09 -13.74
N ARG A 9 -6.30 11.25 -14.91
CA ARG A 9 -5.79 12.55 -15.36
C ARG A 9 -6.87 13.29 -16.12
N ASP A 10 -7.11 14.54 -15.77
CA ASP A 10 -8.13 15.34 -16.43
C ASP A 10 -7.81 15.54 -17.92
N GLY A 11 -8.78 15.15 -18.75
CA GLY A 11 -8.91 15.38 -20.19
C GLY A 11 -10.41 15.47 -20.51
N THR A 12 -10.81 15.73 -21.76
CA THR A 12 -12.22 15.57 -22.16
C THR A 12 -12.70 14.16 -21.78
N GLU A 13 -13.92 13.96 -21.26
CA GLU A 13 -14.36 12.63 -20.74
C GLU A 13 -14.11 11.46 -21.70
N ALA A 14 -14.12 11.70 -23.02
CA ALA A 14 -13.80 10.73 -24.06
C ALA A 14 -12.31 10.28 -24.10
N ASN A 15 -11.40 11.01 -23.46
CA ASN A 15 -9.94 10.83 -23.50
C ASN A 15 -9.29 10.82 -22.10
N ALA A 16 -10.08 10.67 -21.03
CA ALA A 16 -9.52 10.61 -19.68
C ALA A 16 -8.65 9.36 -19.55
N VAL A 17 -7.35 9.55 -19.33
CA VAL A 17 -6.42 8.44 -19.11
C VAL A 17 -6.60 7.95 -17.68
N GLN A 18 -7.00 6.67 -17.56
CA GLN A 18 -7.22 6.02 -16.27
C GLN A 18 -6.15 4.95 -16.03
N HIS A 19 -5.38 5.11 -14.97
CA HIS A 19 -4.44 4.09 -14.50
C HIS A 19 -5.01 3.41 -13.26
N HIS A 20 -5.20 2.09 -13.32
CA HIS A 20 -5.58 1.30 -12.15
C HIS A 20 -4.43 1.29 -11.14
N ILE A 21 -4.61 1.91 -9.97
CA ILE A 21 -3.61 2.01 -8.91
C ILE A 21 -3.43 0.66 -8.22
N GLY A 22 -4.55 0.00 -7.91
CA GLY A 22 -4.56 -1.24 -7.15
C GLY A 22 -5.88 -1.48 -6.43
N LYS A 23 -5.88 -2.50 -5.58
CA LYS A 23 -7.07 -2.99 -4.90
C LYS A 23 -6.84 -3.16 -3.41
N SER A 24 -7.79 -2.70 -2.61
CA SER A 24 -7.94 -3.08 -1.21
C SER A 24 -8.89 -4.27 -1.12
N SER A 25 -8.53 -5.33 -0.40
CA SER A 25 -9.45 -6.46 -0.13
C SER A 25 -9.51 -6.73 1.36
N ALA A 26 -10.71 -6.97 1.90
CA ALA A 26 -10.88 -7.24 3.33
C ALA A 26 -9.95 -8.39 3.79
N GLY A 27 -9.14 -8.13 4.81
CA GLY A 27 -8.17 -9.09 5.37
C GLY A 27 -6.85 -9.21 4.60
N TRP A 28 -6.69 -8.53 3.46
CA TRP A 28 -5.47 -8.59 2.65
C TRP A 28 -4.76 -7.24 2.59
N PRO A 29 -3.42 -7.23 2.51
CA PRO A 29 -2.67 -6.02 2.16
C PRO A 29 -3.14 -5.41 0.84
N PHE A 30 -2.96 -4.10 0.71
CA PHE A 30 -3.24 -3.41 -0.54
C PHE A 30 -2.33 -3.94 -1.65
N CYS A 31 -2.94 -4.35 -2.77
CA CYS A 31 -2.20 -4.86 -3.93
C CYS A 31 -2.05 -3.77 -4.98
N PHE A 32 -0.82 -3.31 -5.22
CA PHE A 32 -0.52 -2.31 -6.25
C PHE A 32 -0.42 -2.94 -7.64
N ARG A 33 -0.81 -2.17 -8.65
CA ARG A 33 -0.43 -2.43 -10.04
C ARG A 33 0.83 -1.62 -10.37
N ALA A 34 1.79 -2.27 -11.00
CA ALA A 34 3.00 -1.60 -11.49
C ALA A 34 2.80 -1.13 -12.95
N TYR A 35 3.35 0.06 -13.25
CA TYR A 35 3.47 0.62 -14.59
C TYR A 35 4.92 1.08 -14.80
N GLY A 36 5.69 0.29 -15.54
CA GLY A 36 7.12 0.55 -15.78
C GLY A 36 7.37 1.82 -16.59
N ASP A 37 6.49 2.13 -17.54
CA ASP A 37 6.48 3.35 -18.34
C ASP A 37 6.27 4.62 -17.51
N LEU A 38 5.54 4.52 -16.40
CA LEU A 38 5.32 5.62 -15.46
C LEU A 38 6.30 5.61 -14.28
N GLY A 39 7.10 4.56 -14.12
CA GLY A 39 7.99 4.37 -12.98
C GLY A 39 7.26 4.17 -11.65
N VAL A 40 6.00 3.74 -11.66
CA VAL A 40 5.20 3.49 -10.43
C VAL A 40 5.05 2.00 -10.17
N HIS A 41 5.38 1.57 -8.97
CA HIS A 41 5.39 0.14 -8.61
C HIS A 41 5.17 -0.14 -7.12
N ASP A 42 5.23 0.88 -6.27
CA ASP A 42 5.05 0.79 -4.82
C ASP A 42 4.34 2.05 -4.28
N TRP A 43 4.00 2.07 -2.98
CA TRP A 43 3.32 3.23 -2.39
C TRP A 43 4.12 4.55 -2.54
N PRO A 44 5.42 4.63 -2.24
CA PRO A 44 6.18 5.86 -2.40
C PRO A 44 6.13 6.44 -3.82
N THR A 45 6.27 5.60 -4.85
CA THR A 45 6.20 6.04 -6.26
C THR A 45 4.78 6.42 -6.65
N TRP A 46 3.76 5.67 -6.21
CA TRP A 46 2.36 6.03 -6.41
C TRP A 46 1.99 7.34 -5.73
N ARG A 47 2.37 7.55 -4.47
CA ARG A 47 2.11 8.79 -3.72
C ARG A 47 2.65 10.00 -4.48
N ARG A 48 3.90 9.93 -4.95
CA ARG A 48 4.52 11.01 -5.76
C ARG A 48 3.77 11.26 -7.07
N TYR A 49 3.31 10.20 -7.75
CA TYR A 49 2.54 10.32 -8.97
C TYR A 49 1.17 10.97 -8.73
N LEU A 50 0.47 10.55 -7.67
CA LEU A 50 -0.86 11.00 -7.31
C LEU A 50 -0.90 12.43 -6.75
N SER A 51 0.20 12.92 -6.16
CA SER A 51 0.31 14.32 -5.71
C SER A 51 0.50 15.33 -6.84
N ARG A 52 0.62 14.89 -8.10
CA ARG A 52 0.77 15.80 -9.24
C ARG A 52 -0.55 16.55 -9.51
N PRO A 53 -0.49 17.82 -9.92
CA PRO A 53 -1.70 18.57 -10.27
C PRO A 53 -2.44 17.92 -11.45
N GLY A 54 -3.78 17.92 -11.39
CA GLY A 54 -4.64 17.35 -12.42
C GLY A 54 -4.80 15.82 -12.38
N ILE A 55 -4.36 15.18 -11.30
CA ILE A 55 -4.63 13.76 -11.01
C ILE A 55 -5.69 13.65 -9.92
N ARG A 56 -6.77 12.92 -10.22
CA ARG A 56 -7.82 12.57 -9.25
C ARG A 56 -7.74 11.09 -8.90
N ILE A 57 -7.97 10.75 -7.64
CA ILE A 57 -8.09 9.36 -7.20
C ILE A 57 -9.58 9.04 -7.10
N VAL A 58 -10.00 7.95 -7.76
CA VAL A 58 -11.38 7.49 -7.72
C VAL A 58 -11.48 6.01 -7.37
N SER A 59 -12.50 5.63 -6.63
CA SER A 59 -12.89 4.23 -6.45
C SER A 59 -13.65 3.71 -7.68
N GLU A 60 -13.82 2.40 -7.77
CA GLU A 60 -14.72 1.81 -8.79
C GLU A 60 -16.19 2.25 -8.63
N TYR A 61 -16.56 2.74 -7.46
CA TYR A 61 -17.88 3.29 -7.16
C TYR A 61 -17.98 4.80 -7.43
N ARG A 62 -16.94 5.39 -8.04
CA ARG A 62 -16.82 6.83 -8.38
C ARG A 62 -16.67 7.76 -7.17
N ASP A 63 -16.39 7.22 -5.99
CA ASP A 63 -16.01 8.05 -4.85
C ASP A 63 -14.65 8.67 -5.11
N GLN A 64 -14.52 9.97 -4.85
CA GLN A 64 -13.23 10.65 -4.92
C GLN A 64 -12.48 10.51 -3.60
N LEU A 65 -11.17 10.26 -3.68
CA LEU A 65 -10.30 10.16 -2.51
C LEU A 65 -9.17 11.20 -2.60
N THR A 66 -8.71 11.64 -1.43
CA THR A 66 -7.41 12.33 -1.32
C THR A 66 -6.27 11.31 -1.28
N VAL A 67 -5.04 11.78 -1.41
CA VAL A 67 -3.84 10.93 -1.29
C VAL A 67 -3.79 10.29 0.10
N GLU A 68 -4.13 11.04 1.15
CA GLU A 68 -4.17 10.58 2.54
C GLU A 68 -5.30 9.55 2.74
N GLY A 69 -6.45 9.76 2.10
CA GLY A 69 -7.56 8.80 2.13
C GLY A 69 -7.16 7.45 1.51
N LEU A 70 -6.37 7.47 0.44
CA LEU A 70 -5.81 6.25 -0.14
C LEU A 70 -4.70 5.66 0.75
N GLU A 71 -3.86 6.49 1.36
CA GLU A 71 -2.81 6.09 2.29
C GLU A 71 -3.37 5.24 3.44
N TYR A 72 -4.49 5.67 4.03
CA TYR A 72 -5.20 4.91 5.07
C TYR A 72 -5.59 3.49 4.61
N ARG A 73 -5.91 3.30 3.33
CA ARG A 73 -6.24 1.96 2.78
C ARG A 73 -5.00 1.11 2.51
N VAL A 74 -3.89 1.76 2.18
CA VAL A 74 -2.60 1.10 1.97
C VAL A 74 -2.00 0.65 3.30
N THR A 75 -2.05 1.51 4.33
CA THR A 75 -1.42 1.27 5.63
C THR A 75 -2.33 0.60 6.64
N GLY A 76 -3.65 0.81 6.57
CA GLY A 76 -4.62 0.24 7.52
C GLY A 76 -4.65 -1.29 7.52
N ALA A 77 -4.23 -1.94 6.42
CA ALA A 77 -4.01 -3.38 6.42
C ALA A 77 -2.78 -3.77 7.27
N ARG A 78 -1.71 -2.96 7.34
CA ARG A 78 -0.51 -3.28 8.14
C ARG A 78 -0.75 -3.20 9.64
N GLU A 79 -1.55 -2.23 10.10
CA GLU A 79 -1.85 -2.08 11.53
C GLU A 79 -2.68 -3.25 12.07
N HIS A 80 -3.60 -3.80 11.25
CA HIS A 80 -4.39 -4.97 11.65
C HIS A 80 -3.52 -6.23 11.82
N TRP A 81 -2.47 -6.41 11.01
CA TRP A 81 -1.54 -7.54 11.16
C TRP A 81 -0.56 -7.33 12.32
N GLN A 82 -0.13 -6.09 12.59
CA GLN A 82 0.71 -5.81 13.75
C GLN A 82 -0.04 -6.00 15.07
N ALA A 83 -1.32 -5.62 15.15
CA ALA A 83 -2.14 -5.84 16.34
C ALA A 83 -2.35 -7.35 16.64
N VAL A 84 -2.67 -8.15 15.60
CA VAL A 84 -2.84 -9.61 15.74
C VAL A 84 -1.56 -10.31 16.21
N GLN A 85 -0.39 -9.87 15.73
CA GLN A 85 0.89 -10.45 16.16
C GLN A 85 1.25 -10.15 17.63
N VAL A 86 0.78 -9.04 18.20
CA VAL A 86 1.10 -8.65 19.58
C VAL A 86 0.17 -9.34 20.59
N GLU A 87 -1.12 -9.48 20.27
CA GLU A 87 -2.10 -10.08 21.19
C GLU A 87 -2.02 -11.61 21.26
N ASP A 88 -1.69 -12.31 20.16
CA ASP A 88 -1.51 -13.77 20.16
C ASP A 88 -0.16 -14.19 20.76
N ALA A 89 0.92 -13.41 20.53
CA ALA A 89 2.24 -13.70 21.11
C ALA A 89 2.31 -13.50 22.64
N MET A 90 1.35 -12.80 23.22
CA MET A 90 1.26 -12.61 24.68
C MET A 90 0.49 -13.72 25.40
N LYS A 91 -0.15 -14.65 24.69
CA LYS A 91 -0.97 -15.72 25.27
C LYS A 91 -0.33 -17.11 25.23
N ASP A 92 0.76 -17.30 24.49
CA ASP A 92 1.44 -18.58 24.35
C ASP A 92 2.95 -18.47 24.67
N PRO A 93 3.43 -19.04 25.80
CA PRO A 93 4.84 -18.98 26.18
C PRO A 93 5.78 -19.78 25.25
N ASP A 94 5.28 -20.66 24.39
CA ASP A 94 6.10 -21.48 23.48
C ASP A 94 6.41 -20.79 22.14
N LEU A 95 5.70 -19.71 21.79
CA LEU A 95 5.96 -18.90 20.57
C LEU A 95 7.11 -17.89 20.75
N ARG A 96 7.69 -17.79 21.95
CA ARG A 96 8.80 -16.87 22.27
C ARG A 96 10.12 -17.18 21.55
N LEU A 97 10.27 -18.38 20.98
CA LEU A 97 11.54 -18.84 20.39
C LEU A 97 11.63 -18.67 18.87
N THR A 98 10.56 -18.28 18.17
CA THR A 98 10.56 -18.20 16.70
C THR A 98 10.84 -16.79 16.15
N LEU A 99 10.92 -15.76 17.00
CA LEU A 99 11.12 -14.36 16.58
C LEU A 99 12.59 -13.90 16.56
N CYS A 100 13.57 -14.79 16.77
CA CYS A 100 15.00 -14.43 16.79
C CYS A 100 15.82 -14.91 15.58
N ALA A 101 15.23 -15.57 14.56
CA ALA A 101 16.02 -16.21 13.50
C ALA A 101 16.29 -15.39 12.23
N ASP A 102 15.53 -14.33 11.94
CA ASP A 102 15.65 -13.57 10.67
C ASP A 102 16.31 -12.19 10.81
N THR A 103 17.40 -12.11 11.59
CA THR A 103 18.31 -10.94 11.59
C THR A 103 19.58 -11.15 10.75
N HIS A 104 19.62 -12.18 9.90
CA HIS A 104 20.74 -12.43 8.99
C HIS A 104 20.64 -11.61 7.69
N ASN A 105 20.62 -10.27 7.78
CA ASN A 105 21.22 -9.44 6.71
C ASN A 105 21.44 -7.97 7.13
N LEU A 106 22.35 -7.73 8.07
CA LEU A 106 22.94 -6.39 8.24
C LEU A 106 24.40 -6.42 7.78
N PRO A 107 24.83 -5.49 6.90
CA PRO A 107 26.21 -5.44 6.43
C PRO A 107 27.16 -5.09 7.59
N THR A 108 28.18 -5.93 7.75
CA THR A 108 29.22 -5.81 8.77
C THR A 108 30.05 -4.56 8.51
N THR A 109 29.82 -3.49 9.26
CA THR A 109 30.78 -2.38 9.35
C THR A 109 31.64 -2.62 10.58
N ARG A 110 32.82 -3.23 10.38
CA ARG A 110 33.93 -3.14 11.33
C ARG A 110 34.53 -1.76 11.20
N ILE A 111 34.51 -0.99 12.28
CA ILE A 111 35.53 0.04 12.52
C ILE A 111 36.12 -0.28 13.89
N THR A 112 37.45 -0.38 13.86
CA THR A 112 38.46 -0.71 14.88
C THR A 112 38.22 -0.17 16.28
#